data_AF-A0A5K7ZAR4-F1
#
_entry.id   AF-A0A5K7ZAR4-F1
#
_cell.length_a   1.000
_cell.length_b   1.000
_cell.length_c   1.000
_cell.angle_alpha   90.00
_cell.angle_beta   90.00
_cell.angle_gamma   90.00
#
_symmetry.space_group_name_H-M   'P 1'
#
loop_
_entity.id
_entity.type
_entity.pdbx_description
1 polymer ?
#
loop_
_entity_poly.entity_id
_entity_poly.type
_entity_poly.pdbx_seq_one_letter_code
_entity_poly.pdbx_strand_id
1 'polypeptide(L)'
;MRFFELLNFQHTMAWLFPTLIFMVVFGVGLAYAHLRSKDSETRKNTITGHYADGIEERNAPFPLIMMLIVAGTFIWGFFYIVMHGLLGVKI
;
A
#
# COMPACT_ATOMS: atom_id res chain seq x y z
N MET A 1 -30.85 0.53 22.96
CA MET A 1 -30.71 -0.94 22.90
C MET A 1 -29.67 -1.27 21.84
N ARG A 2 -28.73 -2.18 22.10
CA ARG A 2 -27.64 -2.51 21.16
C ARG A 2 -28.16 -3.50 20.11
N PHE A 3 -28.05 -3.17 18.83
CA PHE A 3 -28.38 -4.09 17.74
C PHE A 3 -27.24 -5.10 17.57
N PHE A 4 -27.35 -6.25 18.23
CA PHE A 4 -26.29 -7.26 18.27
C PHE A 4 -25.99 -7.88 16.90
N GLU A 5 -27.01 -8.08 16.05
CA GLU A 5 -26.81 -8.63 14.70
C GLU A 5 -26.01 -7.68 13.81
N LEU A 6 -26.37 -6.38 13.81
CA LEU A 6 -25.64 -5.36 13.06
C LEU A 6 -24.21 -5.21 13.57
N LEU A 7 -24.02 -5.23 14.90
CA LEU A 7 -22.70 -5.12 15.51
C LEU A 7 -21.82 -6.33 15.15
N ASN A 8 -22.37 -7.54 15.19
CA ASN A 8 -21.64 -8.76 14.84
C ASN A 8 -21.27 -8.78 13.34
N PHE A 9 -22.18 -8.29 12.48
CA PHE A 9 -21.90 -8.09 11.07
C PHE A 9 -20.76 -7.09 10.84
N GLN A 10 -20.81 -5.93 11.51
CA GLN A 10 -19.74 -4.92 11.45
C GLN A 10 -18.39 -5.50 11.90
N HIS A 11 -18.36 -6.25 13.00
CA HIS A 11 -17.12 -6.90 13.46
C HIS A 11 -16.61 -7.93 12.44
N THR A 12 -17.49 -8.79 11.92
CA THR A 12 -17.10 -9.77 10.90
C THR A 12 -16.49 -9.09 9.67
N MET A 13 -17.13 -8.03 9.17
CA MET A 13 -16.62 -7.25 8.04
C MET A 13 -15.29 -6.54 8.38
N ALA A 14 -15.18 -5.97 9.59
CA ALA A 14 -13.98 -5.27 10.05
C ALA A 14 -12.77 -6.20 10.24
N TRP A 15 -12.98 -7.49 10.49
CA TRP A 15 -11.90 -8.47 10.50
C TRP A 15 -11.60 -9.03 9.10
N LEU A 16 -12.63 -9.33 8.32
CA LEU A 16 -12.50 -9.99 7.02
C LEU A 16 -11.79 -9.10 5.99
N PHE A 17 -12.26 -7.86 5.79
CA PHE A 17 -11.74 -7.01 4.71
C PHE A 17 -10.28 -6.59 4.91
N PRO A 18 -9.83 -6.13 6.09
CA PRO A 18 -8.43 -5.82 6.30
C PRO A 18 -7.52 -7.04 6.12
N THR A 19 -7.96 -8.22 6.54
CA THR A 19 -7.20 -9.47 6.37
C THR A 19 -7.08 -9.84 4.88
N LEU A 20 -8.17 -9.75 4.12
CA LEU A 20 -8.15 -10.01 2.67
C LEU A 20 -7.23 -9.01 1.94
N ILE A 21 -7.34 -7.71 2.25
CA ILE A 21 -6.48 -6.67 1.67
C ILE A 21 -5.01 -6.95 2.00
N PHE A 22 -4.71 -7.29 3.25
CA PHE A 22 -3.36 -7.65 3.67
C PHE A 22 -2.83 -8.86 2.88
N MET A 23 -3.60 -9.94 2.76
CA MET A 23 -3.19 -11.13 2.00
C MET A 23 -2.89 -10.81 0.54
N VAL A 24 -3.69 -9.94 -0.10
CA VAL A 24 -3.44 -9.51 -1.48
C VAL A 24 -2.16 -8.67 -1.56
N VAL A 25 -2.00 -7.64 -0.73
CA VAL A 25 -0.81 -6.77 -0.75
C VAL A 25 0.45 -7.56 -0.42
N PHE A 26 0.39 -8.44 0.57
CA PHE A 26 1.50 -9.30 0.98
C PHE A 26 1.85 -10.32 -0.09
N GLY A 27 0.86 -11.00 -0.68
CA GLY A 27 1.06 -11.95 -1.77
C GLY A 27 1.68 -11.29 -3.00
N VAL A 28 1.20 -10.11 -3.38
CA VAL A 28 1.78 -9.32 -4.49
C VAL A 28 3.20 -8.86 -4.16
N GLY A 29 3.45 -8.44 -2.92
CA GLY A 29 4.78 -8.05 -2.45
C GLY A 29 5.79 -9.20 -2.47
N LEU A 30 5.37 -10.43 -2.16
CA LEU A 30 6.22 -11.62 -2.27
C LEU A 30 6.43 -12.05 -3.72
N ALA A 31 5.40 -11.97 -4.56
CA ALA A 31 5.47 -12.39 -5.96
C ALA A 31 6.32 -11.42 -6.82
N TYR A 32 6.34 -10.13 -6.47
CA TYR A 32 7.00 -9.10 -7.26
C TYR A 32 7.75 -8.08 -6.38
N ALA A 33 9.08 -8.06 -6.46
CA ALA A 33 9.90 -7.08 -5.75
C ALA A 33 9.71 -5.64 -6.29
N HIS A 34 9.55 -5.49 -7.61
CA HIS A 34 9.30 -4.23 -8.31
C HIS A 34 8.57 -4.49 -9.63
N LEU A 35 8.00 -3.44 -10.23
CA LEU A 35 7.47 -3.54 -11.59
C LEU A 35 8.61 -3.88 -12.56
N ARG A 36 8.44 -4.96 -13.33
CA ARG A 36 9.47 -5.45 -14.25
C ARG A 36 9.40 -4.65 -15.56
N SER A 37 10.37 -3.77 -15.76
CA SER A 37 10.58 -3.02 -17.01
C SER A 37 11.80 -3.59 -17.74
N LYS A 38 11.86 -3.46 -19.07
CA LYS A 38 13.00 -3.92 -19.89
C LYS A 38 14.36 -3.42 -19.37
N ASP A 39 14.38 -2.26 -18.74
CA ASP A 39 15.60 -1.62 -18.23
C ASP A 39 15.78 -1.75 -16.70
N SER A 40 14.86 -2.44 -16.02
CA SER A 40 14.86 -2.53 -14.55
C SER A 40 16.05 -3.31 -13.98
N GLU A 41 16.55 -4.32 -14.70
CA GLU A 41 17.72 -5.10 -14.28
C GLU A 41 19.03 -4.34 -14.51
N THR A 42 19.14 -3.60 -15.62
CA THR A 42 20.30 -2.73 -15.90
C THR A 42 20.42 -1.67 -14.81
N ARG A 43 19.32 -0.97 -14.51
CA ARG A 43 19.25 0.10 -13.51
C ARG A 43 19.57 -0.33 -12.07
N LYS A 44 19.38 -1.62 -11.72
CA LYS A 44 19.76 -2.15 -10.40
C LYS A 44 21.27 -2.29 -10.22
N ASN A 45 22.00 -2.42 -11.32
CA ASN A 45 23.45 -2.68 -11.30
C ASN A 45 24.27 -1.45 -11.73
N THR A 46 23.65 -0.51 -12.44
CA THR A 46 24.31 0.74 -12.84
C THR A 46 24.44 1.71 -11.67
N ILE A 47 25.67 2.13 -11.39
CA ILE A 47 25.96 3.22 -10.46
C ILE A 47 25.72 4.54 -11.21
N THR A 48 24.89 5.40 -10.64
CA THR A 48 24.51 6.70 -11.24
C THR A 48 25.16 7.88 -10.55
N GLY A 49 25.69 7.71 -9.34
CA GLY A 49 26.35 8.76 -8.58
C GLY A 49 27.47 8.22 -7.71
N HIS A 50 28.57 8.96 -7.64
CA HIS A 50 29.67 8.72 -6.71
C HIS A 50 29.81 9.94 -5.80
N TYR A 51 29.87 9.69 -4.49
CA TYR A 51 29.97 10.72 -3.46
C TYR A 51 31.26 10.54 -2.64
N ALA A 52 31.53 11.50 -1.77
CA ALA A 52 32.61 11.40 -0.80
C ALA A 52 32.45 10.13 0.07
N ASP A 53 33.55 9.68 0.66
CA ASP A 53 33.62 8.45 1.47
C ASP A 53 33.25 7.15 0.73
N GLY A 54 33.31 7.16 -0.61
CA GLY A 54 33.07 5.96 -1.42
C GLY A 54 31.60 5.54 -1.46
N ILE A 55 30.68 6.45 -1.14
CA ILE A 55 29.24 6.20 -1.24
C ILE A 55 28.83 6.22 -2.71
N GLU A 56 28.08 5.19 -3.13
CA GLU A 56 27.58 5.03 -4.47
C GLU A 56 26.05 5.03 -4.48
N GLU A 57 25.45 5.74 -5.42
CA GLU A 57 24.00 5.73 -5.64
C GLU A 57 23.63 4.92 -6.87
N ARG A 58 22.50 4.22 -6.79
CA ARG A 58 21.89 3.49 -7.89
C ARG A 58 20.46 3.93 -8.06
N ASN A 59 20.04 4.12 -9.30
CA ASN A 59 18.66 4.41 -9.63
C ASN A 59 17.83 3.11 -9.71
N ALA A 60 17.72 2.37 -8.61
CA ALA A 60 16.99 1.11 -8.57
C ALA A 60 15.47 1.30 -8.75
N PRO A 61 14.74 0.31 -9.30
CA PRO A 61 13.28 0.35 -9.38
C PRO A 61 12.63 0.47 -8.00
N PHE A 62 11.59 1.29 -7.89
CA PHE A 62 10.88 1.48 -6.64
C PHE A 62 10.18 0.17 -6.19
N PRO A 63 10.23 -0.20 -4.90
CA PRO A 63 9.61 -1.43 -4.41
C PRO A 63 8.11 -1.43 -4.63
N LEU A 64 7.56 -2.52 -5.19
CA LEU A 64 6.14 -2.61 -5.51
C LEU A 64 5.28 -2.52 -4.24
N ILE A 65 5.69 -3.19 -3.17
CA ILE A 65 4.96 -3.17 -1.90
C ILE A 65 4.83 -1.74 -1.33
N MET A 66 5.89 -0.94 -1.43
CA MET A 66 5.85 0.46 -1.01
C MET A 66 4.87 1.27 -1.86
N MET A 67 4.85 1.05 -3.17
CA MET A 67 3.90 1.70 -4.07
C MET A 67 2.45 1.35 -3.71
N LEU A 68 2.17 0.08 -3.39
CA LEU A 68 0.83 -0.38 -2.98
C LEU A 68 0.40 0.21 -1.64
N ILE A 69 1.31 0.31 -0.66
CA ILE A 69 1.02 0.94 0.65
C ILE A 69 0.69 2.42 0.46
N VAL A 70 1.49 3.15 -0.31
CA VAL A 70 1.27 4.57 -0.58
C VAL A 70 -0.07 4.76 -1.31
N ALA A 71 -0.30 4.04 -2.40
CA ALA A 71 -1.56 4.11 -3.14
C ALA A 71 -2.77 3.76 -2.27
N GLY A 72 -2.67 2.69 -1.48
CA GLY A 72 -3.71 2.28 -0.54
C GLY A 72 -4.03 3.36 0.49
N THR A 73 -3.02 4.07 0.99
CA THR A 73 -3.19 5.17 1.95
C THR A 73 -3.95 6.35 1.33
N PHE A 74 -3.58 6.75 0.11
CA PHE A 74 -4.29 7.82 -0.61
C PHE A 74 -5.74 7.44 -0.93
N ILE A 75 -5.97 6.22 -1.41
CA ILE A 75 -7.30 5.70 -1.70
C ILE A 75 -8.14 5.69 -0.42
N TRP A 76 -7.60 5.14 0.66
CA TRP A 76 -8.28 5.08 1.95
C TRP A 76 -8.60 6.48 2.48
N GLY A 77 -7.63 7.40 2.51
CA GLY A 77 -7.84 8.77 2.99
C GLY A 77 -8.89 9.52 2.17
N PHE A 78 -8.85 9.39 0.83
CA PHE A 78 -9.85 9.99 -0.05
C PHE A 78 -11.27 9.48 0.28
N PHE A 79 -11.46 8.15 0.31
CA PHE A 79 -12.77 7.58 0.60
C PHE A 79 -13.21 7.84 2.04
N TYR A 80 -12.29 7.87 3.00
CA TYR A 80 -12.59 8.24 4.38
C TYR A 80 -13.20 9.64 4.45
N ILE A 81 -12.57 10.64 3.80
CA ILE A 81 -13.06 12.03 3.76
C ILE A 81 -14.42 12.10 3.07
N VAL A 82 -14.54 11.51 1.87
CA VAL A 82 -15.79 11.55 1.09
C VAL A 82 -16.93 10.91 1.86
N MET A 83 -16.72 9.72 2.45
CA MET A 83 -17.77 9.02 3.19
C MET A 83 -18.18 9.78 4.44
N HIS A 84 -17.23 10.34 5.21
CA HIS A 84 -17.57 11.13 6.39
C HIS A 84 -18.33 12.41 6.03
N GLY A 85 -17.94 13.09 4.95
CA GLY A 85 -18.64 14.26 4.44
C GLY A 85 -20.06 13.95 3.96
N LEU A 86 -20.24 12.86 3.20
CA LEU A 86 -21.55 12.45 2.66
C LEU A 86 -22.49 11.88 3.73
N LEU A 87 -21.97 11.11 4.68
CA LEU A 87 -22.77 10.50 5.74
C LEU A 87 -23.16 11.49 6.85
N GLY A 88 -22.70 12.75 6.77
CA GLY A 88 -23.04 13.79 7.73
C GLY A 88 -22.66 13.44 9.17
N VAL A 89 -21.64 12.58 9.34
CA VAL A 89 -21.19 12.14 10.66
C VAL A 89 -20.60 13.35 11.36
N LYS A 90 -21.39 13.94 12.26
CA LYS A 90 -20.89 14.88 13.26
C LYS A 90 -19.89 14.11 14.11
N ILE A 91 -18.62 14.52 14.03
CA ILE A 91 -17.54 14.05 14.91
C ILE A 91 -17.96 14.25 16.37
#